data_AF-A0A2H4SMX7-F1
#
_entry.id   AF-A0A2H4SMX7-F1
#
_cell.length_a   1.000
_cell.length_b   1.000
_cell.length_c   1.000
_cell.angle_alpha   90.00
_cell.angle_beta   90.00
_cell.angle_gamma   90.00
#
_symmetry.space_group_name_H-M   'P 1'
#
loop_
_entity.id
_entity.type
_entity.pdbx_description
1 polymer ?
#
loop_
_entity_poly.entity_id
_entity_poly.type
_entity_poly.pdbx_seq_one_letter_code
_entity_poly.pdbx_strand_id
1 'polypeptide(L)'
;MSFYSSLREQSHCFIIPVSWHEAGPHSRLVELEATLLLPRRPLKLLTRSHLCNSHTHARISSTDDTPKETRGDWESQDIFGGNDLQSGARRASGAVLLVTGQGRRPPLSRRCASHKHHSAPRQLREKASFRETGSTAAAVDDTGSERNPASADIAFAFDIDGVLYQGQKGIPGAKEMLQKIRQLGLRYVFLTNGGGAHENAKVASLAKRLGLENPEHVLKDRVILSHTPMRSWDEDVKKNGTVLVTASQPETARQLAREYGFQRAVTPADLLAANGHIYPFAHLRDSLHKESSPLPDGKSAAAISDPYSRAIPPDALKIDQILVWNDPRDWSLDIQVIHDLLVSYRGYPGTLSTKNGDRTLTDAGWQQDGQPGLWISNLDLVWKTEYPVNRFGTGAFLEALKGVWAAVTEGAAPLRYQALGKPSRRTYEYAHERLLRYDADVLGQGGTTTRPLRRVYMIGDNPESDIRGANEFAPGDGAQWESILVRTGVFQPTLQEPEPRYKPTVIVDDVVDAVVWALRNEGADVSRDWLLSK
;
A
#
# COMPACT_ATOMS: atom_id res chain seq x y z
N MET A 1 -48.23 34.27 -29.14
CA MET A 1 -47.29 33.31 -28.52
C MET A 1 -47.09 32.17 -29.51
N SER A 2 -45.89 31.65 -29.77
CA SER A 2 -44.57 32.29 -29.75
C SER A 2 -43.70 31.58 -30.81
N PHE A 3 -42.79 32.30 -31.45
CA PHE A 3 -41.72 31.65 -32.21
C PHE A 3 -40.73 30.98 -31.26
N TYR A 4 -40.10 29.88 -31.69
CA TYR A 4 -38.64 29.84 -31.86
C TYR A 4 -38.25 28.75 -32.86
N SER A 5 -37.10 28.94 -33.51
CA SER A 5 -36.61 28.08 -34.60
C SER A 5 -35.11 27.85 -34.51
N SER A 6 -34.66 26.65 -34.92
CA SER A 6 -33.39 26.35 -35.60
C SER A 6 -32.14 27.19 -35.26
N LEU A 7 -31.09 26.50 -34.81
CA LEU A 7 -29.83 26.50 -35.56
C LEU A 7 -29.03 25.21 -35.31
N ARG A 8 -28.13 24.88 -36.26
CA ARG A 8 -27.14 23.81 -36.16
C ARG A 8 -25.78 24.44 -35.92
N GLU A 9 -24.89 23.71 -35.26
CA GLU A 9 -23.45 23.79 -35.56
C GLU A 9 -22.89 22.39 -35.81
N GLN A 10 -21.79 22.31 -36.55
CA GLN A 10 -21.18 21.06 -37.02
C GLN A 10 -19.87 20.81 -36.30
N SER A 11 -19.59 19.56 -35.96
CA SER A 11 -18.26 19.11 -35.53
C SER A 11 -17.81 17.97 -36.44
N HIS A 12 -16.92 18.26 -37.37
CA HIS A 12 -16.39 17.27 -38.31
C HIS A 12 -15.27 16.46 -37.65
N CYS A 13 -15.55 15.19 -37.34
CA CYS A 13 -14.52 14.23 -36.97
C CYS A 13 -13.86 13.66 -38.23
N PHE A 14 -12.57 13.97 -38.45
CA PHE A 14 -11.80 13.40 -39.55
C PHE A 14 -11.21 12.04 -39.14
N ILE A 15 -11.77 10.96 -39.69
CA ILE A 15 -11.18 9.62 -39.61
C ILE A 15 -10.20 9.47 -40.77
N ILE A 16 -8.90 9.37 -40.47
CA ILE A 16 -7.86 9.01 -41.45
C ILE A 16 -7.62 7.50 -41.36
N PRO A 17 -7.97 6.71 -42.40
CA PRO A 17 -7.64 5.29 -42.42
C PRO A 17 -6.15 5.11 -42.76
N VAL A 18 -5.37 4.53 -41.85
CA VAL A 18 -3.99 4.12 -42.12
C VAL A 18 -3.99 2.68 -42.61
N SER A 19 -3.71 2.47 -43.89
CA SER A 19 -3.44 1.15 -44.46
C SER A 19 -2.04 0.67 -44.09
N TRP A 20 -1.92 -0.60 -43.70
CA TRP A 20 -0.63 -1.24 -43.50
C TRP A 20 -0.08 -1.76 -44.83
N HIS A 21 1.13 -1.32 -45.19
CA HIS A 21 1.96 -1.96 -46.21
C HIS A 21 3.20 -2.55 -45.54
N GLU A 22 3.58 -3.76 -45.95
CA GLU A 22 4.82 -4.40 -45.51
C GLU A 22 6.03 -3.64 -46.08
N ALA A 23 6.96 -3.26 -45.21
CA ALA A 23 8.20 -2.58 -45.59
C ALA A 23 9.37 -3.58 -45.56
N GLY A 24 10.06 -3.72 -46.70
CA GLY A 24 11.25 -4.55 -46.82
C GLY A 24 12.46 -4.00 -46.03
N PRO A 25 13.52 -4.81 -45.84
CA PRO A 25 14.59 -4.50 -44.90
C PRO A 25 15.63 -3.54 -45.48
N HIS A 26 15.48 -2.21 -45.26
CA HIS A 26 16.60 -1.25 -45.16
C HIS A 26 16.14 0.14 -44.64
N SER A 27 16.11 0.30 -43.31
CA SER A 27 15.99 1.61 -42.64
C SER A 27 16.97 1.71 -41.47
N ARG A 28 17.55 2.89 -41.23
CA ARG A 28 18.56 3.10 -40.17
C ARG A 28 17.91 3.52 -38.85
N LEU A 29 18.57 3.15 -37.75
CA LEU A 29 18.25 3.64 -36.41
C LEU A 29 18.41 5.16 -36.33
N VAL A 30 17.51 5.80 -35.58
CA VAL A 30 17.71 7.14 -35.02
C VAL A 30 17.85 6.94 -33.51
N GLU A 31 19.00 7.29 -32.95
CA GLU A 31 19.22 7.23 -31.50
C GLU A 31 18.56 8.43 -30.82
N LEU A 32 17.85 8.15 -29.72
CA LEU A 32 17.40 9.16 -28.76
C LEU A 32 18.43 9.22 -27.63
N GLU A 33 19.17 10.34 -27.54
CA GLU A 33 20.11 10.55 -26.43
C GLU A 33 19.36 10.69 -25.10
N ALA A 34 19.46 9.67 -24.25
CA ALA A 34 19.02 9.71 -22.87
C ALA A 34 20.24 9.91 -21.94
N THR A 35 20.41 11.12 -21.41
CA THR A 35 21.59 11.51 -20.61
C THR A 35 21.60 10.85 -19.22
N LEU A 36 22.06 9.59 -19.16
CA LEU A 36 22.25 8.84 -17.92
C LEU A 36 23.64 9.12 -17.31
N LEU A 37 23.64 9.86 -16.19
CA LEU A 37 24.84 10.09 -15.37
C LEU A 37 25.18 8.84 -14.54
N LEU A 38 26.18 8.07 -14.97
CA LEU A 38 26.80 7.00 -14.17
C LEU A 38 28.33 7.13 -14.13
N PRO A 39 28.99 6.78 -13.00
CA PRO A 39 30.40 7.09 -12.76
C PRO A 39 31.37 6.17 -13.53
N ARG A 40 32.35 6.77 -14.21
CA ARG A 40 33.35 6.05 -15.02
C ARG A 40 34.34 5.24 -14.17
N ARG A 41 34.54 3.97 -14.52
CA ARG A 41 35.80 3.23 -14.26
C ARG A 41 36.55 3.03 -15.59
N PRO A 42 37.88 3.21 -15.64
CA PRO A 42 38.64 3.03 -16.88
C PRO A 42 39.03 1.56 -17.12
N LEU A 43 38.72 1.03 -18.32
CA LEU A 43 39.49 -0.07 -18.90
C LEU A 43 40.55 0.50 -19.85
N LYS A 44 41.74 -0.11 -19.85
CA LYS A 44 42.78 0.11 -20.85
C LYS A 44 42.58 -0.85 -22.01
N LEU A 45 42.73 -0.38 -23.25
CA LEU A 45 43.06 -1.21 -24.41
C LEU A 45 43.89 -0.38 -25.41
N LEU A 46 44.55 -1.06 -26.36
CA LEU A 46 45.76 -0.53 -27.01
C LEU A 46 45.60 -0.24 -28.52
N THR A 47 46.32 0.81 -28.92
CA THR A 47 47.10 0.96 -30.18
C THR A 47 46.41 1.11 -31.54
N ARG A 48 47.09 1.94 -32.35
CA ARG A 48 47.05 2.12 -33.82
C ARG A 48 45.75 2.72 -34.38
N SER A 49 45.69 3.81 -35.16
CA SER A 49 46.61 4.76 -35.84
C SER A 49 46.33 4.79 -37.35
N HIS A 50 45.78 5.89 -37.86
CA HIS A 50 46.41 6.77 -38.87
C HIS A 50 45.46 7.90 -39.31
N LEU A 51 46.05 9.07 -39.63
CA LEU A 51 45.74 9.99 -40.75
C LEU A 51 44.28 10.42 -41.07
N CYS A 52 43.98 11.64 -41.55
CA CYS A 52 44.65 12.95 -41.51
C CYS A 52 43.71 13.99 -42.15
N ASN A 53 43.67 15.24 -41.67
CA ASN A 53 43.23 16.45 -42.41
C ASN A 53 41.75 16.51 -42.90
N SER A 54 41.14 17.67 -43.21
CA SER A 54 41.43 19.09 -42.88
C SER A 54 40.30 20.04 -43.35
N HIS A 55 40.01 21.10 -42.56
CA HIS A 55 39.37 22.38 -42.98
C HIS A 55 37.90 22.30 -43.56
N THR A 56 37.10 23.37 -43.73
CA THR A 56 37.28 24.84 -43.60
C THR A 56 35.96 25.56 -43.17
N HIS A 57 35.99 26.89 -42.93
CA HIS A 57 34.86 27.74 -42.48
C HIS A 57 33.94 28.31 -43.59
N ALA A 58 32.67 28.61 -43.24
CA ALA A 58 31.88 29.82 -43.58
C ALA A 58 30.70 29.94 -42.56
N ARG A 59 30.45 31.05 -41.83
CA ARG A 59 29.84 32.37 -42.16
C ARG A 59 28.34 32.27 -42.60
N ILE A 60 27.37 32.77 -41.80
CA ILE A 60 26.84 34.17 -41.69
C ILE A 60 26.05 34.56 -42.97
N SER A 61 24.79 35.08 -42.99
CA SER A 61 23.97 35.86 -42.01
C SER A 61 22.43 35.69 -42.13
N SER A 62 21.71 36.37 -41.23
CA SER A 62 20.27 36.64 -41.02
C SER A 62 19.36 37.16 -42.18
N THR A 63 18.05 36.90 -42.03
CA THR A 63 16.88 37.84 -42.08
C THR A 63 15.79 37.26 -41.16
N ASP A 64 15.29 37.93 -40.12
CA ASP A 64 14.26 39.01 -40.10
C ASP A 64 12.87 38.60 -40.61
N ASP A 65 11.86 38.66 -39.72
CA ASP A 65 10.64 39.46 -39.92
C ASP A 65 9.80 39.63 -38.62
N THR A 66 9.05 40.73 -38.47
CA THR A 66 8.14 41.00 -37.32
C THR A 66 6.88 41.79 -37.72
N PRO A 67 5.76 41.62 -37.00
CA PRO A 67 5.06 42.78 -36.37
C PRO A 67 4.87 42.56 -34.85
N LYS A 68 4.91 43.54 -33.93
CA LYS A 68 4.21 44.85 -33.80
C LYS A 68 2.69 44.72 -33.56
N GLU A 69 2.03 45.45 -32.65
CA GLU A 69 2.38 46.42 -31.58
C GLU A 69 1.16 46.51 -30.60
N THR A 70 1.09 47.15 -29.42
CA THR A 70 1.83 48.31 -28.83
C THR A 70 1.75 48.32 -27.26
N ARG A 71 2.41 49.34 -26.67
CA ARG A 71 2.30 50.07 -25.36
C ARG A 71 0.96 50.02 -24.56
N GLY A 72 0.91 50.40 -23.28
CA GLY A 72 1.90 51.05 -22.37
C GLY A 72 1.36 51.05 -20.90
N ASP A 73 1.90 51.76 -19.90
CA ASP A 73 3.05 52.67 -19.85
C ASP A 73 3.74 52.68 -18.47
N TRP A 74 4.86 53.41 -18.42
CA TRP A 74 5.80 53.60 -17.31
C TRP A 74 5.28 54.41 -16.12
N GLU A 75 5.84 54.17 -14.92
CA GLU A 75 6.54 55.23 -14.18
C GLU A 75 7.56 54.67 -13.17
N SER A 76 8.50 55.50 -12.69
CA SER A 76 9.69 55.08 -11.93
C SER A 76 10.26 56.22 -11.08
N GLN A 77 10.77 55.95 -9.87
CA GLN A 77 11.52 56.94 -9.09
C GLN A 77 12.50 56.32 -8.07
N ASP A 78 13.79 56.62 -8.21
CA ASP A 78 14.84 56.43 -7.20
C ASP A 78 15.07 57.75 -6.44
N ILE A 79 15.36 57.70 -5.12
CA ILE A 79 16.10 58.75 -4.39
C ILE A 79 17.11 58.12 -3.41
N PHE A 80 18.25 58.78 -3.25
CA PHE A 80 19.48 58.33 -2.57
C PHE A 80 19.52 58.54 -1.04
N GLY A 81 20.41 57.78 -0.37
CA GLY A 81 21.09 58.18 0.89
C GLY A 81 21.39 57.01 1.84
N GLY A 82 22.61 56.76 2.34
CA GLY A 82 23.93 57.34 2.00
C GLY A 82 24.81 57.65 3.22
N ASN A 83 25.69 56.72 3.62
CA ASN A 83 27.01 56.95 4.28
C ASN A 83 27.67 55.62 4.73
N ASP A 84 28.89 55.36 4.25
CA ASP A 84 30.14 55.28 5.04
C ASP A 84 30.06 54.89 6.53
N LEU A 85 30.90 54.00 7.09
CA LEU A 85 32.13 53.30 6.65
C LEU A 85 32.26 51.98 7.49
N GLN A 86 33.32 51.14 7.52
CA GLN A 86 34.74 51.26 7.18
C GLN A 86 35.35 49.90 6.73
N SER A 87 36.67 49.71 6.92
CA SER A 87 37.51 48.61 6.41
C SER A 87 37.78 47.47 7.41
N GLY A 88 37.96 46.24 6.92
CA GLY A 88 38.32 45.08 7.76
C GLY A 88 39.10 43.92 7.10
N ALA A 89 39.71 44.13 5.92
CA ALA A 89 40.32 43.04 5.17
C ALA A 89 41.71 42.61 5.69
N ARG A 90 41.90 41.32 5.98
CA ARG A 90 43.21 40.67 6.08
C ARG A 90 43.29 39.43 5.20
N ARG A 91 44.11 39.47 4.15
CA ARG A 91 44.62 38.27 3.47
C ARG A 91 45.78 37.69 4.28
N ALA A 92 45.85 36.36 4.37
CA ALA A 92 47.07 35.64 4.72
C ALA A 92 47.17 34.41 3.81
N SER A 93 48.17 34.38 2.93
CA SER A 93 48.49 33.22 2.10
C SER A 93 49.32 32.23 2.91
N GLY A 94 48.93 30.94 2.94
CA GLY A 94 49.65 29.86 3.64
C GLY A 94 49.82 28.65 2.74
N ALA A 95 51.04 28.14 2.63
CA ALA A 95 51.44 27.16 1.62
C ALA A 95 50.79 25.77 1.75
N VAL A 96 50.73 25.05 0.62
CA VAL A 96 50.45 23.61 0.56
C VAL A 96 51.53 22.82 1.31
N LEU A 97 51.13 21.85 2.13
CA LEU A 97 52.04 20.83 2.67
C LEU A 97 51.46 19.43 2.44
N LEU A 98 52.02 18.71 1.47
CA LEU A 98 51.72 17.30 1.22
C LEU A 98 52.52 16.42 2.20
N VAL A 99 51.84 15.86 3.22
CA VAL A 99 52.45 14.92 4.18
C VAL A 99 52.05 13.49 3.85
N THR A 100 52.99 12.71 3.33
CA THR A 100 52.83 11.28 2.99
C THR A 100 53.04 10.38 4.22
N GLY A 101 52.04 10.30 5.09
CA GLY A 101 52.07 9.44 6.30
C GLY A 101 51.68 7.98 6.04
N GLN A 102 52.63 7.04 6.14
CA GLN A 102 52.31 5.60 6.21
C GLN A 102 51.87 5.22 7.64
N GLY A 103 50.63 4.72 7.81
CA GLY A 103 50.04 4.38 9.11
C GLY A 103 49.30 3.03 9.09
N ARG A 104 49.94 2.01 9.66
CA ARG A 104 49.52 0.59 9.69
C ARG A 104 48.05 0.36 10.11
N ARG A 105 47.30 -0.44 9.34
CA ARG A 105 46.03 -1.07 9.79
C ARG A 105 46.30 -2.37 10.56
N PRO A 106 45.63 -2.65 11.69
CA PRO A 106 45.59 -3.98 12.28
C PRO A 106 44.59 -4.90 11.52
N PRO A 107 44.83 -6.21 11.42
CA PRO A 107 43.92 -7.14 10.74
C PRO A 107 42.95 -7.84 11.70
N LEU A 108 41.66 -7.87 11.37
CA LEU A 108 40.71 -8.85 11.91
C LEU A 108 39.91 -9.50 10.79
N SER A 109 40.46 -10.61 10.27
CA SER A 109 39.76 -11.49 9.35
C SER A 109 38.79 -12.41 10.10
N ARG A 110 37.48 -12.23 9.91
CA ARG A 110 36.51 -13.32 10.07
C ARG A 110 35.84 -13.61 8.74
N ARG A 111 36.40 -14.59 8.02
CA ARG A 111 35.66 -15.31 6.98
C ARG A 111 34.54 -16.09 7.68
N CYS A 112 33.29 -15.71 7.48
CA CYS A 112 32.20 -16.67 7.71
C CYS A 112 32.33 -17.75 6.63
N ALA A 113 32.68 -18.97 7.04
CA ALA A 113 32.88 -20.07 6.12
C ALA A 113 31.54 -20.49 5.50
N SER A 114 31.51 -20.69 4.18
CA SER A 114 30.38 -21.28 3.48
C SER A 114 30.32 -22.78 3.77
N HIS A 115 29.71 -23.16 4.89
CA HIS A 115 29.38 -24.56 5.18
C HIS A 115 28.34 -25.07 4.17
N LYS A 116 28.83 -25.61 3.05
CA LYS A 116 28.07 -26.46 2.14
C LYS A 116 27.67 -27.75 2.87
N HIS A 117 26.59 -27.72 3.63
CA HIS A 117 25.89 -28.94 4.01
C HIS A 117 25.15 -29.48 2.77
N HIS A 118 25.75 -30.47 2.11
CA HIS A 118 25.02 -31.33 1.18
C HIS A 118 24.08 -32.27 1.97
N SER A 119 22.97 -31.73 2.45
CA SER A 119 21.83 -32.54 2.87
C SER A 119 21.09 -33.01 1.62
N ALA A 120 21.25 -34.29 1.27
CA ALA A 120 20.47 -34.94 0.22
C ALA A 120 18.95 -34.85 0.51
N PRO A 121 18.08 -34.86 -0.52
CA PRO A 121 16.63 -34.77 -0.33
C PRO A 121 16.14 -35.90 0.57
N ARG A 122 15.65 -35.53 1.75
CA ARG A 122 15.19 -36.49 2.77
C ARG A 122 13.79 -36.95 2.39
N GLN A 123 13.71 -38.03 1.61
CA GLN A 123 12.44 -38.73 1.37
C GLN A 123 11.78 -39.05 2.71
N LEU A 124 10.67 -38.37 3.01
CA LEU A 124 9.88 -38.63 4.21
C LEU A 124 9.08 -39.91 3.99
N ARG A 125 9.71 -41.02 4.37
CA ARG A 125 9.09 -42.34 4.37
C ARG A 125 7.91 -42.35 5.33
N GLU A 126 6.76 -42.69 4.77
CA GLU A 126 5.49 -42.93 5.47
C GLU A 126 5.69 -43.75 6.76
N LYS A 127 5.08 -43.28 7.85
CA LYS A 127 5.07 -43.96 9.15
C LYS A 127 3.65 -44.04 9.68
N ALA A 128 2.96 -45.12 9.34
CA ALA A 128 1.80 -45.54 10.10
C ALA A 128 2.23 -45.86 11.55
N SER A 129 1.61 -45.19 12.53
CA SER A 129 1.70 -45.57 13.94
C SER A 129 0.30 -45.61 14.53
N PHE A 130 -0.26 -46.81 14.64
CA PHE A 130 -1.50 -47.03 15.39
C PHE A 130 -1.34 -46.55 16.84
N ARG A 131 -2.36 -45.86 17.34
CA ARG A 131 -2.60 -45.64 18.77
C ARG A 131 -4.10 -45.78 19.05
N GLU A 132 -4.41 -46.31 20.22
CA GLU A 132 -5.77 -46.70 20.59
C GLU A 132 -6.68 -45.49 20.86
N THR A 133 -7.94 -45.60 20.46
CA THR A 133 -8.95 -44.55 20.62
C THR A 133 -9.54 -44.55 22.02
N GLY A 134 -9.04 -43.66 22.88
CA GLY A 134 -9.74 -43.28 24.11
C GLY A 134 -11.05 -42.56 23.76
N SER A 135 -12.20 -43.10 24.18
CA SER A 135 -13.50 -42.54 23.84
C SER A 135 -13.80 -41.26 24.62
N THR A 136 -14.12 -40.19 23.90
CA THR A 136 -14.70 -38.94 24.45
C THR A 136 -15.99 -38.64 23.72
N ALA A 137 -17.09 -38.47 24.45
CA ALA A 137 -18.44 -38.36 23.88
C ALA A 137 -18.59 -37.15 22.94
N ALA A 138 -19.25 -37.36 21.81
CA ALA A 138 -19.56 -36.31 20.85
C ALA A 138 -20.63 -35.35 21.41
N ALA A 139 -20.40 -34.04 21.27
CA ALA A 139 -21.41 -33.03 21.51
C ALA A 139 -22.31 -32.90 20.28
N VAL A 140 -23.59 -33.21 20.43
CA VAL A 140 -24.60 -33.12 19.35
C VAL A 140 -24.99 -31.65 19.13
N ASP A 141 -25.24 -31.30 17.88
CA ASP A 141 -25.62 -29.96 17.41
C ASP A 141 -26.88 -30.09 16.51
N ASP A 142 -27.63 -29.01 16.32
CA ASP A 142 -29.01 -28.99 15.75
C ASP A 142 -29.06 -29.19 14.22
N THR A 143 -28.06 -29.89 13.68
CA THR A 143 -27.92 -30.26 12.26
C THR A 143 -27.62 -31.75 12.06
N GLY A 144 -27.51 -32.55 13.14
CA GLY A 144 -27.40 -34.02 13.07
C GLY A 144 -26.10 -34.57 12.45
N SER A 145 -25.14 -33.71 12.11
CA SER A 145 -23.85 -34.08 11.53
C SER A 145 -22.83 -34.40 12.62
N GLU A 146 -22.30 -35.64 12.63
CA GLU A 146 -21.15 -35.98 13.47
C GLU A 146 -19.92 -35.19 12.99
N ARG A 147 -19.50 -34.18 13.76
CA ARG A 147 -18.32 -33.36 13.44
C ARG A 147 -17.07 -34.26 13.39
N ASN A 148 -16.46 -34.44 12.21
CA ASN A 148 -15.23 -35.23 12.06
C ASN A 148 -14.11 -34.66 12.95
N PRO A 149 -13.57 -35.43 13.91
CA PRO A 149 -12.56 -34.94 14.85
C PRO A 149 -11.30 -34.39 14.19
N ALA A 150 -10.88 -34.95 13.04
CA ALA A 150 -9.68 -34.53 12.31
C ALA A 150 -9.79 -33.10 11.73
N SER A 151 -11.02 -32.58 11.58
CA SER A 151 -11.30 -31.23 11.07
C SER A 151 -11.69 -30.21 12.15
N ALA A 152 -11.72 -30.61 13.43
CA ALA A 152 -12.18 -29.73 14.51
C ALA A 152 -11.14 -28.64 14.88
N ASP A 153 -9.85 -28.92 14.71
CA ASP A 153 -8.74 -28.05 15.12
C ASP A 153 -8.07 -27.27 13.95
N ILE A 154 -8.65 -27.33 12.75
CA ILE A 154 -8.19 -26.58 11.57
C ILE A 154 -9.10 -25.39 11.23
N ALA A 155 -8.54 -24.44 10.47
CA ALA A 155 -9.29 -23.34 9.87
C ALA A 155 -8.72 -22.89 8.52
N PHE A 156 -9.45 -22.02 7.82
CA PHE A 156 -9.05 -21.37 6.58
C PHE A 156 -9.09 -19.84 6.68
N ALA A 157 -8.15 -19.16 6.04
CA ALA A 157 -8.19 -17.73 5.79
C ALA A 157 -8.08 -17.51 4.27
N PHE A 158 -9.11 -16.93 3.67
CA PHE A 158 -9.16 -16.69 2.22
C PHE A 158 -8.90 -15.22 1.91
N ASP A 159 -8.00 -14.90 0.97
CA ASP A 159 -8.18 -13.64 0.23
C ASP A 159 -9.43 -13.72 -0.69
N ILE A 160 -9.79 -12.62 -1.33
CA ILE A 160 -10.99 -12.45 -2.13
C ILE A 160 -10.64 -12.08 -3.60
N ASP A 161 -9.74 -11.12 -3.81
CA ASP A 161 -9.58 -10.34 -5.04
C ASP A 161 -8.47 -10.91 -5.94
N GLY A 162 -8.73 -12.13 -6.44
CA GLY A 162 -7.76 -13.00 -7.13
C GLY A 162 -7.91 -14.46 -6.73
N VAL A 163 -8.58 -14.73 -5.60
CA VAL A 163 -8.81 -16.07 -5.02
C VAL A 163 -10.27 -16.52 -5.19
N LEU A 164 -11.25 -15.66 -4.88
CA LEU A 164 -12.68 -15.99 -4.94
C LEU A 164 -13.38 -15.42 -6.16
N TYR A 165 -12.89 -14.29 -6.69
CA TYR A 165 -13.31 -13.75 -7.97
C TYR A 165 -12.14 -13.08 -8.71
N GLN A 166 -12.28 -12.94 -10.03
CA GLN A 166 -11.54 -11.97 -10.84
C GLN A 166 -12.51 -10.87 -11.28
N GLY A 167 -12.38 -9.69 -10.67
CA GLY A 167 -13.32 -8.60 -10.96
C GLY A 167 -14.77 -8.98 -10.64
N GLN A 168 -15.71 -8.75 -11.55
CA GLN A 168 -17.11 -9.15 -11.35
C GLN A 168 -17.39 -10.67 -11.45
N LYS A 169 -16.42 -11.51 -11.84
CA LYS A 169 -16.62 -12.95 -12.09
C LYS A 169 -16.06 -13.82 -10.97
N GLY A 170 -16.91 -14.56 -10.27
CA GLY A 170 -16.49 -15.61 -9.34
C GLY A 170 -15.59 -16.66 -10.00
N ILE A 171 -14.62 -17.19 -9.25
CA ILE A 171 -13.80 -18.34 -9.67
C ILE A 171 -14.70 -19.59 -9.73
N PRO A 172 -14.63 -20.43 -10.78
CA PRO A 172 -15.47 -21.62 -10.92
C PRO A 172 -15.38 -22.56 -9.71
N GLY A 173 -16.52 -22.90 -9.13
CA GLY A 173 -16.61 -23.78 -7.96
C GLY A 173 -16.38 -23.09 -6.60
N ALA A 174 -16.03 -21.80 -6.55
CA ALA A 174 -15.80 -21.09 -5.30
C ALA A 174 -17.07 -20.96 -4.43
N LYS A 175 -18.26 -20.87 -5.05
CA LYS A 175 -19.56 -20.86 -4.35
C LYS A 175 -19.79 -22.21 -3.67
N GLU A 176 -19.71 -23.29 -4.45
CA GLU A 176 -19.98 -24.66 -4.04
C GLU A 176 -19.01 -25.10 -2.94
N MET A 177 -17.71 -24.79 -3.11
CA MET A 177 -16.68 -25.00 -2.11
C MET A 177 -16.99 -24.30 -0.78
N LEU A 178 -17.37 -23.02 -0.79
CA LEU A 178 -17.69 -22.29 0.45
C LEU A 178 -18.96 -22.84 1.13
N GLN A 179 -19.93 -23.29 0.35
CA GLN A 179 -21.11 -24.01 0.86
C GLN A 179 -20.69 -25.34 1.50
N LYS A 180 -19.84 -26.14 0.85
CA LYS A 180 -19.35 -27.43 1.36
C LYS A 180 -18.51 -27.28 2.64
N ILE A 181 -17.58 -26.33 2.68
CA ILE A 181 -16.82 -26.00 3.90
C ILE A 181 -17.76 -25.64 5.05
N ARG A 182 -18.84 -24.88 4.79
CA ARG A 182 -19.81 -24.52 5.81
C ARG A 182 -20.65 -25.71 6.29
N GLN A 183 -21.09 -26.59 5.38
CA GLN A 183 -21.76 -27.86 5.71
C GLN A 183 -20.88 -28.76 6.60
N LEU A 184 -19.57 -28.81 6.35
CA LEU A 184 -18.59 -29.57 7.13
C LEU A 184 -18.29 -28.97 8.52
N GLY A 185 -18.89 -27.83 8.88
CA GLY A 185 -18.67 -27.16 10.17
C GLY A 185 -17.29 -26.51 10.32
N LEU A 186 -16.49 -26.44 9.25
CA LEU A 186 -15.14 -25.90 9.25
C LEU A 186 -15.13 -24.40 9.63
N ARG A 187 -14.03 -23.97 10.26
CA ARG A 187 -13.80 -22.58 10.67
C ARG A 187 -13.12 -21.80 9.55
N TYR A 188 -13.61 -20.60 9.24
CA TYR A 188 -12.96 -19.74 8.24
C TYR A 188 -13.27 -18.24 8.38
N VAL A 189 -12.37 -17.42 7.83
CA VAL A 189 -12.51 -15.97 7.63
C VAL A 189 -12.11 -15.59 6.20
N PHE A 190 -12.58 -14.43 5.74
CA PHE A 190 -12.11 -13.76 4.53
C PHE A 190 -11.21 -12.60 4.94
N LEU A 191 -9.91 -12.69 4.62
CA LEU A 191 -8.88 -11.75 5.03
C LEU A 191 -8.33 -11.02 3.80
N THR A 192 -8.88 -9.84 3.51
CA THR A 192 -8.52 -9.06 2.33
C THR A 192 -7.87 -7.73 2.67
N ASN A 193 -7.02 -7.26 1.77
CA ASN A 193 -6.43 -5.94 1.81
C ASN A 193 -7.29 -4.87 1.11
N GLY A 194 -8.34 -5.27 0.39
CA GLY A 194 -9.36 -4.35 -0.12
C GLY A 194 -10.06 -3.61 1.02
N GLY A 195 -10.45 -2.35 0.77
CA GLY A 195 -11.09 -1.47 1.76
C GLY A 195 -11.86 -0.32 1.12
N GLY A 196 -12.31 0.64 1.92
CA GLY A 196 -13.08 1.81 1.47
C GLY A 196 -14.60 1.60 1.41
N ALA A 197 -15.11 0.53 2.04
CA ALA A 197 -16.52 0.27 2.24
C ALA A 197 -16.70 -0.48 3.57
N HIS A 198 -17.87 -0.36 4.21
CA HIS A 198 -18.20 -1.16 5.40
C HIS A 198 -18.19 -2.66 5.10
N GLU A 199 -17.87 -3.50 6.08
CA GLU A 199 -17.81 -4.96 5.94
C GLU A 199 -19.10 -5.54 5.35
N ASN A 200 -20.28 -5.14 5.86
CA ASN A 200 -21.60 -5.51 5.30
C ASN A 200 -21.75 -5.19 3.80
N ALA A 201 -21.13 -4.11 3.30
CA ALA A 201 -21.16 -3.76 1.89
C ALA A 201 -20.21 -4.63 1.05
N LYS A 202 -19.04 -5.01 1.59
CA LYS A 202 -18.18 -6.05 0.95
C LYS A 202 -18.88 -7.41 0.97
N VAL A 203 -19.56 -7.79 2.06
CA VAL A 203 -20.39 -9.00 2.16
C VAL A 203 -21.46 -9.03 1.06
N ALA A 204 -22.24 -7.96 0.91
CA ALA A 204 -23.24 -7.86 -0.16
C ALA A 204 -22.63 -7.89 -1.57
N SER A 205 -21.46 -7.28 -1.77
CA SER A 205 -20.73 -7.31 -3.06
C SER A 205 -20.21 -8.72 -3.39
N LEU A 206 -19.63 -9.41 -2.41
CA LEU A 206 -19.10 -10.76 -2.50
C LEU A 206 -20.23 -11.78 -2.75
N ALA A 207 -21.34 -11.66 -2.01
CA ALA A 207 -22.56 -12.44 -2.22
C ALA A 207 -23.05 -12.37 -3.67
N LYS A 208 -23.11 -11.15 -4.23
CA LYS A 208 -23.52 -10.91 -5.61
C LYS A 208 -22.55 -11.49 -6.64
N ARG A 209 -21.23 -11.34 -6.43
CA ARG A 209 -20.19 -11.87 -7.37
C ARG A 209 -20.08 -13.39 -7.35
N LEU A 210 -20.38 -14.03 -6.22
CA LEU A 210 -20.40 -15.48 -6.07
C LEU A 210 -21.78 -16.12 -6.34
N GLY A 211 -22.84 -15.33 -6.53
CA GLY A 211 -24.20 -15.85 -6.71
C GLY A 211 -24.72 -16.64 -5.50
N LEU A 212 -24.39 -16.20 -4.29
CA LEU A 212 -24.78 -16.87 -3.04
C LEU A 212 -26.24 -16.58 -2.68
N GLU A 213 -27.05 -17.66 -2.58
CA GLU A 213 -28.49 -17.58 -2.25
C GLU A 213 -28.75 -17.30 -0.77
N ASN A 214 -27.88 -17.79 0.13
CA ASN A 214 -27.91 -17.51 1.56
C ASN A 214 -26.55 -16.96 2.01
N PRO A 215 -26.27 -15.67 1.77
CA PRO A 215 -24.96 -15.08 2.03
C PRO A 215 -24.67 -14.94 3.52
N GLU A 216 -25.68 -14.71 4.37
CA GLU A 216 -25.49 -14.59 5.82
C GLU A 216 -24.87 -15.88 6.41
N HIS A 217 -25.34 -17.05 5.98
CA HIS A 217 -24.83 -18.33 6.45
C HIS A 217 -23.34 -18.58 6.13
N VAL A 218 -22.81 -17.92 5.09
CA VAL A 218 -21.45 -18.13 4.54
C VAL A 218 -20.50 -16.96 4.84
N LEU A 219 -20.99 -15.72 4.86
CA LEU A 219 -20.17 -14.50 4.87
C LEU A 219 -20.27 -13.67 6.15
N LYS A 220 -21.36 -13.81 6.93
CA LYS A 220 -21.62 -12.96 8.09
C LYS A 220 -20.52 -13.11 9.15
N ASP A 221 -20.09 -11.96 9.69
CA ASP A 221 -19.08 -11.82 10.75
C ASP A 221 -17.68 -12.38 10.41
N ARG A 222 -17.44 -12.76 9.14
CA ARG A 222 -16.21 -13.41 8.65
C ARG A 222 -15.32 -12.53 7.78
N VAL A 223 -15.83 -11.42 7.27
CA VAL A 223 -15.08 -10.52 6.37
C VAL A 223 -14.24 -9.54 7.19
N ILE A 224 -12.93 -9.57 6.96
CA ILE A 224 -11.93 -8.69 7.56
C ILE A 224 -11.29 -7.92 6.41
N LEU A 225 -11.49 -6.60 6.42
CA LEU A 225 -10.90 -5.64 5.48
C LEU A 225 -9.57 -5.10 6.06
N SER A 226 -8.77 -4.46 5.21
CA SER A 226 -7.52 -3.79 5.60
C SER A 226 -7.66 -2.84 6.80
N HIS A 227 -8.82 -2.16 6.90
CA HIS A 227 -9.14 -1.24 7.99
C HIS A 227 -9.91 -1.87 9.17
N THR A 228 -10.52 -3.05 9.04
CA THR A 228 -11.36 -3.68 10.08
C THR A 228 -10.69 -3.75 11.47
N PRO A 229 -9.38 -4.04 11.62
CA PRO A 229 -8.73 -4.05 12.94
C PRO A 229 -8.77 -2.71 13.68
N MET A 230 -9.03 -1.58 13.01
CA MET A 230 -9.19 -0.28 13.66
C MET A 230 -10.46 -0.15 14.49
N ARG A 231 -11.46 -1.03 14.33
CA ARG A 231 -12.62 -1.12 15.23
C ARG A 231 -12.19 -1.35 16.69
N SER A 232 -11.16 -2.17 16.88
CA SER A 232 -10.62 -2.59 18.18
C SER A 232 -9.46 -1.72 18.68
N TRP A 233 -9.29 -0.51 18.13
CA TRP A 233 -8.37 0.48 18.70
C TRP A 233 -8.91 1.08 20.00
N ASP A 234 -8.01 1.73 20.73
CA ASP A 234 -8.28 2.36 22.01
C ASP A 234 -9.42 3.40 21.92
N GLU A 235 -10.31 3.39 22.93
CA GLU A 235 -11.50 4.24 22.97
C GLU A 235 -11.17 5.72 23.16
N ASP A 236 -10.06 6.08 23.82
CA ASP A 236 -9.58 7.46 23.94
C ASP A 236 -9.08 7.98 22.59
N VAL A 237 -8.27 7.18 21.88
CA VAL A 237 -7.79 7.50 20.53
C VAL A 237 -8.95 7.73 19.56
N LYS A 238 -10.03 6.96 19.67
CA LYS A 238 -11.23 7.10 18.82
C LYS A 238 -12.11 8.29 19.21
N LYS A 239 -12.33 8.55 20.50
CA LYS A 239 -13.24 9.61 20.96
C LYS A 239 -12.56 10.99 20.99
N ASN A 240 -11.36 11.05 21.56
CA ASN A 240 -10.67 12.29 21.87
C ASN A 240 -9.57 12.63 20.85
N GLY A 241 -8.95 11.64 20.19
CA GLY A 241 -7.95 11.88 19.13
C GLY A 241 -8.55 12.39 17.82
N THR A 242 -7.96 13.43 17.22
CA THR A 242 -8.30 13.85 15.85
C THR A 242 -7.59 12.95 14.84
N VAL A 243 -8.32 12.41 13.87
CA VAL A 243 -7.72 11.58 12.81
C VAL A 243 -7.92 12.21 11.43
N LEU A 244 -6.84 12.37 10.67
CA LEU A 244 -6.92 12.66 9.24
C LEU A 244 -7.12 11.33 8.49
N VAL A 245 -8.14 11.23 7.65
CA VAL A 245 -8.44 10.04 6.85
C VAL A 245 -8.27 10.35 5.37
N THR A 246 -7.39 9.61 4.68
CA THR A 246 -7.22 9.66 3.22
C THR A 246 -7.64 8.32 2.60
N ALA A 247 -8.30 8.39 1.44
CA ALA A 247 -8.98 7.24 0.85
C ALA A 247 -9.33 7.49 -0.62
N SER A 248 -9.73 6.45 -1.35
CA SER A 248 -10.26 6.56 -2.71
C SER A 248 -11.60 7.30 -2.78
N GLN A 249 -12.32 7.37 -1.65
CA GLN A 249 -13.51 8.21 -1.44
C GLN A 249 -13.43 8.77 0.00
N PRO A 250 -12.82 9.96 0.22
CA PRO A 250 -12.57 10.50 1.55
C PRO A 250 -13.82 10.61 2.42
N GLU A 251 -14.97 10.98 1.83
CA GLU A 251 -16.22 11.10 2.58
C GLU A 251 -16.74 9.77 3.11
N THR A 252 -16.79 8.73 2.26
CA THR A 252 -17.20 7.38 2.67
C THR A 252 -16.27 6.81 3.74
N ALA A 253 -14.97 7.11 3.64
CA ALA A 253 -13.99 6.75 4.66
C ALA A 253 -14.21 7.50 5.98
N ARG A 254 -14.54 8.80 5.95
CA ARG A 254 -14.89 9.56 7.16
C ARG A 254 -16.14 9.03 7.85
N GLN A 255 -17.18 8.67 7.10
CA GLN A 255 -18.42 8.11 7.64
C GLN A 255 -18.15 6.76 8.31
N LEU A 256 -17.45 5.85 7.62
CA LEU A 256 -17.06 4.55 8.16
C LEU A 256 -16.09 4.66 9.36
N ALA A 257 -15.21 5.67 9.40
CA ALA A 257 -14.39 5.95 10.58
C ALA A 257 -15.24 6.37 11.78
N ARG A 258 -16.23 7.25 11.58
CA ARG A 258 -17.21 7.63 12.62
C ARG A 258 -18.02 6.42 13.11
N GLU A 259 -18.41 5.50 12.22
CA GLU A 259 -19.06 4.22 12.58
C GLU A 259 -18.17 3.30 13.43
N TYR A 260 -16.85 3.30 13.23
CA TYR A 260 -15.90 2.57 14.09
C TYR A 260 -15.66 3.25 15.45
N GLY A 261 -16.16 4.47 15.62
CA GLY A 261 -16.07 5.28 16.84
C GLY A 261 -15.13 6.49 16.74
N PHE A 262 -14.47 6.74 15.61
CA PHE A 262 -13.58 7.90 15.43
C PHE A 262 -14.40 9.20 15.31
N GLN A 263 -14.70 9.82 16.45
CA GLN A 263 -15.61 10.98 16.52
C GLN A 263 -15.05 12.19 15.78
N ARG A 264 -13.73 12.41 15.90
CA ARG A 264 -13.02 13.60 15.40
C ARG A 264 -12.28 13.30 14.09
N ALA A 265 -12.97 12.62 13.17
CA ALA A 265 -12.47 12.28 11.83
C ALA A 265 -12.58 13.45 10.83
N VAL A 266 -11.45 13.79 10.22
CA VAL A 266 -11.19 14.92 9.30
C VAL A 266 -10.65 14.37 7.98
N THR A 267 -10.94 15.03 6.86
CA THR A 267 -10.43 14.70 5.52
C THR A 267 -9.62 15.87 4.93
N PRO A 268 -8.85 15.64 3.84
CA PRO A 268 -8.22 16.74 3.10
C PRO A 268 -9.21 17.80 2.61
N ALA A 269 -10.45 17.40 2.27
CA ALA A 269 -11.53 18.31 1.87
C ALA A 269 -11.85 19.33 2.98
N ASP A 270 -11.88 18.91 4.23
CA ASP A 270 -12.18 19.76 5.39
C ASP A 270 -11.07 20.80 5.63
N LEU A 271 -9.82 20.39 5.43
CA LEU A 271 -8.66 21.27 5.51
C LEU A 271 -8.69 22.32 4.38
N LEU A 272 -9.00 21.92 3.15
CA LEU A 272 -9.17 22.83 2.01
C LEU A 272 -10.40 23.76 2.13
N ALA A 273 -11.44 23.32 2.82
CA ALA A 273 -12.60 24.14 3.15
C ALA A 273 -12.23 25.21 4.19
N ALA A 274 -11.47 24.83 5.23
CA ALA A 274 -11.01 25.75 6.27
C ALA A 274 -9.89 26.71 5.80
N ASN A 275 -8.99 26.27 4.92
CA ASN A 275 -7.92 27.08 4.36
C ASN A 275 -7.51 26.60 2.95
N GLY A 276 -7.97 27.32 1.91
CA GLY A 276 -7.64 27.01 0.52
C GLY A 276 -6.15 27.15 0.16
N HIS A 277 -5.34 27.83 0.98
CA HIS A 277 -3.91 27.99 0.74
C HIS A 277 -3.08 26.76 1.14
N ILE A 278 -3.66 25.77 1.83
CA ILE A 278 -2.99 24.49 2.16
C ILE A 278 -2.58 23.75 0.88
N TYR A 279 -3.36 23.84 -0.20
CA TYR A 279 -2.96 23.30 -1.50
C TYR A 279 -3.57 24.09 -2.67
N PRO A 280 -2.79 24.92 -3.38
CA PRO A 280 -3.32 25.79 -4.43
C PRO A 280 -3.73 25.04 -5.70
N PHE A 281 -3.34 23.77 -5.86
CA PHE A 281 -3.62 22.94 -7.04
C PHE A 281 -4.77 21.93 -6.81
N ALA A 282 -5.72 22.26 -5.93
CA ALA A 282 -6.87 21.44 -5.53
C ALA A 282 -7.95 21.30 -6.63
N HIS A 283 -7.54 20.86 -7.83
CA HIS A 283 -8.37 20.67 -9.03
C HIS A 283 -9.53 19.67 -8.86
N LEU A 284 -9.51 18.82 -7.83
CA LEU A 284 -10.60 17.90 -7.49
C LEU A 284 -11.56 18.45 -6.41
N ARG A 285 -11.46 19.73 -6.04
CA ARG A 285 -12.33 20.39 -5.05
C ARG A 285 -13.82 20.23 -5.36
N ASP A 286 -14.22 20.42 -6.61
CA ASP A 286 -15.65 20.34 -6.99
C ASP A 286 -16.12 18.91 -7.34
N SER A 287 -15.28 17.90 -7.11
CA SER A 287 -15.59 16.49 -7.39
C SER A 287 -15.26 15.56 -6.22
N LEU A 288 -14.02 15.10 -6.08
CA LEU A 288 -13.59 14.15 -5.04
C LEU A 288 -13.70 14.76 -3.63
N HIS A 289 -13.38 16.04 -3.50
CA HIS A 289 -13.31 16.78 -2.22
C HIS A 289 -14.48 17.76 -2.05
N LYS A 290 -15.59 17.53 -2.76
CA LYS A 290 -16.77 18.41 -2.78
C LYS A 290 -17.49 18.45 -1.43
N GLU A 291 -17.61 17.30 -0.79
CA GLU A 291 -18.25 17.17 0.51
C GLU A 291 -17.24 17.46 1.63
N SER A 292 -17.56 18.39 2.52
CA SER A 292 -16.74 18.77 3.67
C SER A 292 -17.61 18.98 4.92
N SER A 293 -17.01 18.82 6.10
CA SER A 293 -17.60 19.14 7.40
C SER A 293 -16.84 20.33 7.99
N PRO A 294 -17.47 21.13 8.87
CA PRO A 294 -16.73 21.95 9.83
C PRO A 294 -15.72 21.11 10.61
N LEU A 295 -14.56 21.69 10.92
CA LEU A 295 -13.55 21.06 11.76
C LEU A 295 -14.10 20.80 13.18
N PRO A 296 -13.66 19.73 13.86
CA PRO A 296 -14.20 19.35 15.17
C PRO A 296 -14.00 20.48 16.19
N ASP A 297 -14.94 20.59 17.14
CA ASP A 297 -14.88 21.48 18.31
C ASP A 297 -14.61 22.97 18.00
N GLY A 298 -14.99 23.42 16.80
CA GLY A 298 -14.75 24.80 16.35
C GLY A 298 -13.27 25.12 16.07
N LYS A 299 -12.44 24.10 15.83
CA LYS A 299 -11.01 24.29 15.52
C LYS A 299 -10.77 24.91 14.15
N SER A 300 -9.59 25.52 13.98
CA SER A 300 -9.15 26.21 12.77
C SER A 300 -7.86 25.62 12.22
N ALA A 301 -7.81 25.37 10.90
CA ALA A 301 -6.60 25.05 10.15
C ALA A 301 -5.88 26.30 9.60
N ALA A 302 -6.31 27.50 10.00
CA ALA A 302 -5.75 28.80 9.61
C ALA A 302 -5.24 29.63 10.80
N ALA A 303 -5.28 29.10 12.03
CA ALA A 303 -4.87 29.81 13.24
C ALA A 303 -3.34 30.08 13.32
N ILE A 304 -2.53 29.32 12.60
CA ILE A 304 -1.07 29.45 12.57
C ILE A 304 -0.65 30.38 11.44
N SER A 305 0.07 31.45 11.79
CA SER A 305 0.66 32.42 10.84
C SER A 305 2.19 32.37 10.76
N ASP A 306 2.87 32.03 11.86
CA ASP A 306 4.29 31.71 11.91
C ASP A 306 4.49 30.20 12.08
N PRO A 307 5.12 29.49 11.12
CA PRO A 307 5.31 28.04 11.20
C PRO A 307 6.25 27.61 12.33
N TYR A 308 7.17 28.47 12.78
CA TYR A 308 8.12 28.14 13.85
C TYR A 308 7.60 28.50 15.25
N SER A 309 6.41 29.11 15.35
CA SER A 309 5.77 29.42 16.61
C SER A 309 5.57 28.17 17.49
N ARG A 310 5.73 28.38 18.80
CA ARG A 310 5.39 27.40 19.85
C ARG A 310 4.27 27.89 20.76
N ALA A 311 3.83 29.14 20.59
CA ALA A 311 2.62 29.69 21.17
C ALA A 311 1.43 29.30 20.28
N ILE A 312 0.97 28.06 20.43
CA ILE A 312 -0.10 27.50 19.61
C ILE A 312 -1.46 28.05 20.07
N PRO A 313 -2.28 28.65 19.19
CA PRO A 313 -3.60 29.16 19.54
C PRO A 313 -4.54 28.08 20.11
N PRO A 314 -5.43 28.41 21.07
CA PRO A 314 -6.34 27.44 21.67
C PRO A 314 -7.31 26.79 20.68
N ASP A 315 -7.63 27.47 19.59
CA ASP A 315 -8.49 27.03 18.49
C ASP A 315 -7.73 26.29 17.36
N ALA A 316 -6.39 26.24 17.38
CA ALA A 316 -5.64 25.55 16.33
C ALA A 316 -5.98 24.05 16.28
N LEU A 317 -6.29 23.55 15.08
CA LEU A 317 -6.53 22.13 14.84
C LEU A 317 -5.23 21.34 15.09
N LYS A 318 -5.33 20.27 15.89
CA LYS A 318 -4.29 19.26 15.99
C LYS A 318 -4.76 17.98 15.30
N ILE A 319 -3.90 17.32 14.53
CA ILE A 319 -4.07 15.94 14.06
C ILE A 319 -3.21 15.02 14.94
N ASP A 320 -3.81 13.94 15.44
CA ASP A 320 -3.16 12.96 16.33
C ASP A 320 -2.70 11.70 15.57
N GLN A 321 -3.46 11.28 14.54
CA GLN A 321 -3.10 10.16 13.65
C GLN A 321 -3.48 10.49 12.19
N ILE A 322 -2.75 9.91 11.25
CA ILE A 322 -3.05 9.91 9.81
C ILE A 322 -3.39 8.47 9.41
N LEU A 323 -4.56 8.27 8.81
CA LEU A 323 -5.11 6.97 8.42
C LEU A 323 -5.27 6.92 6.89
N VAL A 324 -4.30 6.34 6.19
CA VAL A 324 -4.39 6.03 4.75
C VAL A 324 -5.17 4.72 4.62
N TRP A 325 -6.45 4.82 4.32
CA TRP A 325 -7.44 3.76 4.60
C TRP A 325 -7.78 2.87 3.40
N ASN A 326 -7.64 3.40 2.19
CA ASN A 326 -7.39 2.67 0.95
C ASN A 326 -6.79 3.65 -0.07
N ASP A 327 -6.73 3.25 -1.33
CA ASP A 327 -5.94 3.85 -2.41
C ASP A 327 -6.33 5.33 -2.67
N PRO A 328 -5.55 6.33 -2.21
CA PRO A 328 -5.95 7.73 -2.37
C PRO A 328 -6.01 8.11 -3.86
N ARG A 329 -6.81 9.12 -4.20
CA ARG A 329 -7.03 9.52 -5.61
C ARG A 329 -6.45 10.89 -5.97
N ASP A 330 -6.17 11.74 -5.00
CA ASP A 330 -5.47 13.01 -5.21
C ASP A 330 -4.09 12.91 -4.60
N TRP A 331 -3.23 12.05 -5.16
CA TRP A 331 -1.89 11.79 -4.61
C TRP A 331 -1.10 13.07 -4.36
N SER A 332 -1.38 14.12 -5.12
CA SER A 332 -0.76 15.43 -5.00
C SER A 332 -1.17 16.18 -3.72
N LEU A 333 -2.48 16.26 -3.42
CA LEU A 333 -2.99 16.80 -2.16
C LEU A 333 -2.68 15.88 -0.97
N ASP A 334 -2.93 14.58 -1.15
CA ASP A 334 -2.79 13.57 -0.11
C ASP A 334 -1.33 13.48 0.37
N ILE A 335 -0.33 13.54 -0.53
CA ILE A 335 1.09 13.59 -0.14
C ILE A 335 1.43 14.93 0.51
N GLN A 336 0.96 16.08 -0.01
CA GLN A 336 1.26 17.39 0.59
C GLN A 336 0.78 17.48 2.04
N VAL A 337 -0.49 17.16 2.30
CA VAL A 337 -1.07 17.25 3.64
C VAL A 337 -0.41 16.26 4.61
N ILE A 338 -0.08 15.04 4.15
CA ILE A 338 0.61 14.05 4.98
C ILE A 338 2.05 14.50 5.27
N HIS A 339 2.78 14.99 4.27
CA HIS A 339 4.12 15.55 4.43
C HIS A 339 4.12 16.67 5.49
N ASP A 340 3.25 17.67 5.34
CA ASP A 340 3.23 18.86 6.20
C ASP A 340 2.94 18.49 7.66
N LEU A 341 2.05 17.52 7.89
CA LEU A 341 1.81 16.98 9.23
C LEU A 341 3.01 16.20 9.79
N LEU A 342 3.74 15.45 8.96
CA LEU A 342 4.92 14.69 9.39
C LEU A 342 6.18 15.54 9.62
N VAL A 343 6.22 16.77 9.07
CA VAL A 343 7.25 17.77 9.39
C VAL A 343 6.78 18.81 10.42
N SER A 344 5.49 18.84 10.77
CA SER A 344 4.89 19.80 11.71
C SER A 344 5.51 19.79 13.11
N TYR A 345 5.20 20.82 13.91
CA TYR A 345 5.30 20.72 15.37
C TYR A 345 4.03 20.03 15.89
N ARG A 346 4.18 18.88 16.54
CA ARG A 346 3.11 18.17 17.28
C ARG A 346 1.80 17.88 16.52
N GLY A 347 1.79 17.88 15.19
CA GLY A 347 0.58 17.63 14.39
C GLY A 347 -0.33 18.84 14.16
N TYR A 348 0.16 20.07 14.37
CA TYR A 348 -0.59 21.29 14.05
C TYR A 348 -0.32 21.72 12.59
N PRO A 349 -1.33 21.76 11.70
CA PRO A 349 -1.16 22.24 10.32
C PRO A 349 -0.59 23.65 10.27
N GLY A 350 0.22 23.94 9.26
CA GLY A 350 0.90 25.22 9.10
C GLY A 350 2.09 25.46 10.04
N THR A 351 2.43 24.51 10.94
CA THR A 351 3.67 24.57 11.74
C THR A 351 4.81 23.74 11.13
N LEU A 352 6.04 23.99 11.56
CA LEU A 352 7.23 23.19 11.29
C LEU A 352 7.96 22.87 12.60
N SER A 353 8.46 21.65 12.76
CA SER A 353 9.33 21.29 13.88
C SER A 353 10.72 21.90 13.74
N THR A 354 11.27 22.35 14.85
CA THR A 354 12.65 22.86 15.00
C THR A 354 13.70 21.75 15.12
N LYS A 355 13.29 20.48 15.12
CA LYS A 355 14.20 19.31 15.09
C LYS A 355 14.48 18.83 13.67
N ASN A 356 13.67 19.22 12.70
CA ASN A 356 13.81 18.79 11.30
C ASN A 356 15.18 19.21 10.75
N GLY A 357 15.98 18.25 10.30
CA GLY A 357 17.32 18.49 9.79
C GLY A 357 18.40 18.67 10.86
N ASP A 358 18.08 18.53 12.16
CA ASP A 358 19.08 18.56 13.23
C ASP A 358 19.93 17.29 13.20
N ARG A 359 21.07 17.37 12.49
CA ARG A 359 22.06 16.30 12.32
C ARG A 359 22.79 15.90 13.62
N THR A 360 22.48 16.52 14.78
CA THR A 360 22.91 16.03 16.10
C THR A 360 21.98 14.96 16.68
N LEU A 361 20.75 14.86 16.16
CA LEU A 361 19.76 13.85 16.53
C LEU A 361 19.78 12.65 15.56
N THR A 362 19.33 11.49 16.05
CA THR A 362 19.03 10.31 15.23
C THR A 362 18.07 10.68 14.08
N ASP A 363 18.27 10.10 12.89
CA ASP A 363 17.47 10.40 11.68
C ASP A 363 17.29 11.91 11.44
N ALA A 364 18.33 12.70 11.71
CA ALA A 364 18.35 14.17 11.64
C ALA A 364 17.12 14.86 12.27
N GLY A 365 16.61 14.32 13.38
CA GLY A 365 15.49 14.87 14.16
C GLY A 365 14.11 14.83 13.49
N TRP A 366 13.99 14.29 12.27
CA TRP A 366 12.71 14.13 11.58
C TRP A 366 11.77 13.19 12.34
N GLN A 367 10.47 13.49 12.35
CA GLN A 367 9.41 12.74 13.07
C GLN A 367 9.72 12.48 14.57
N GLN A 368 10.34 13.45 15.27
CA GLN A 368 10.74 13.34 16.69
C GLN A 368 10.21 14.49 17.57
N ASP A 369 9.14 15.16 17.15
CA ASP A 369 8.53 16.31 17.83
C ASP A 369 7.02 16.17 18.01
N GLY A 370 6.56 14.93 18.22
CA GLY A 370 5.17 14.58 18.51
C GLY A 370 4.23 14.66 17.30
N GLN A 371 4.77 14.58 16.08
CA GLN A 371 3.97 14.47 14.85
C GLN A 371 3.05 13.23 14.87
N PRO A 372 1.91 13.25 14.15
CA PRO A 372 0.95 12.16 14.17
C PRO A 372 1.53 10.85 13.63
N GLY A 373 1.02 9.72 14.14
CA GLY A 373 1.35 8.41 13.60
C GLY A 373 0.74 8.22 12.21
N LEU A 374 1.56 7.82 11.24
CA LEU A 374 1.12 7.49 9.87
C LEU A 374 0.77 6.00 9.78
N TRP A 375 -0.50 5.69 9.59
CA TRP A 375 -1.01 4.33 9.41
C TRP A 375 -1.42 4.09 7.97
N ILE A 376 -0.86 3.04 7.38
CA ILE A 376 -1.23 2.54 6.05
C ILE A 376 -2.04 1.27 6.24
N SER A 377 -3.26 1.21 5.70
CA SER A 377 -4.14 0.05 5.86
C SER A 377 -3.73 -1.15 4.99
N ASN A 378 -3.01 -0.91 3.90
CA ASN A 378 -2.64 -1.90 2.90
C ASN A 378 -1.24 -1.59 2.31
N LEU A 379 -0.35 -2.58 2.27
CA LEU A 379 0.99 -2.45 1.68
C LEU A 379 1.12 -3.00 0.25
N ASP A 380 0.05 -3.53 -0.35
CA ASP A 380 0.09 -4.13 -1.67
C ASP A 380 0.48 -3.10 -2.74
N LEU A 381 1.65 -3.30 -3.33
CA LEU A 381 2.12 -2.51 -4.46
C LEU A 381 1.19 -2.70 -5.67
N VAL A 382 0.74 -3.95 -5.91
CA VAL A 382 -0.15 -4.33 -7.00
C VAL A 382 -1.24 -5.30 -6.55
N TRP A 383 -2.38 -5.29 -7.26
CA TRP A 383 -3.54 -6.16 -7.05
C TRP A 383 -4.19 -6.56 -8.39
N LYS A 384 -5.10 -7.54 -8.37
CA LYS A 384 -5.73 -8.09 -9.58
C LYS A 384 -7.12 -7.49 -9.88
N THR A 385 -7.36 -7.18 -11.15
CA THR A 385 -8.67 -6.73 -11.67
C THR A 385 -9.03 -7.48 -12.96
N GLU A 386 -10.13 -7.09 -13.61
CA GLU A 386 -10.48 -7.50 -14.97
C GLU A 386 -9.41 -7.16 -16.04
N TYR A 387 -8.47 -6.25 -15.75
CA TYR A 387 -7.41 -5.88 -16.69
C TYR A 387 -6.28 -6.93 -16.71
N PRO A 388 -5.71 -7.29 -17.87
CA PRO A 388 -4.73 -8.38 -17.95
C PRO A 388 -3.50 -8.18 -17.06
N VAL A 389 -2.98 -6.96 -16.99
CA VAL A 389 -1.81 -6.59 -16.17
C VAL A 389 -2.27 -6.09 -14.79
N ASN A 390 -1.62 -6.54 -13.72
CA ASN A 390 -1.94 -6.13 -12.35
C ASN A 390 -1.95 -4.59 -12.22
N ARG A 391 -2.83 -4.06 -11.36
CA ARG A 391 -3.02 -2.60 -11.16
C ARG A 391 -2.31 -2.17 -9.88
N PHE A 392 -1.85 -0.92 -9.82
CA PHE A 392 -1.26 -0.38 -8.60
C PHE A 392 -2.30 -0.23 -7.48
N GLY A 393 -1.87 -0.46 -6.24
CA GLY A 393 -2.66 -0.28 -5.02
C GLY A 393 -2.01 0.71 -4.04
N THR A 394 -2.48 0.70 -2.80
CA THR A 394 -2.06 1.62 -1.72
C THR A 394 -0.55 1.55 -1.43
N GLY A 395 0.11 0.40 -1.67
CA GLY A 395 1.56 0.31 -1.61
C GLY A 395 2.28 1.22 -2.61
N ALA A 396 1.72 1.45 -3.80
CA ALA A 396 2.31 2.36 -4.79
C ALA A 396 2.20 3.84 -4.36
N PHE A 397 1.09 4.22 -3.72
CA PHE A 397 0.96 5.53 -3.08
C PHE A 397 2.00 5.71 -1.96
N LEU A 398 2.21 4.67 -1.15
CA LEU A 398 3.23 4.68 -0.11
C LEU A 398 4.66 4.79 -0.67
N GLU A 399 5.00 4.10 -1.76
CA GLU A 399 6.32 4.27 -2.41
C GLU A 399 6.49 5.66 -3.04
N ALA A 400 5.42 6.28 -3.56
CA ALA A 400 5.46 7.67 -4.02
C ALA A 400 5.70 8.65 -2.85
N LEU A 401 4.98 8.47 -1.73
CA LEU A 401 5.18 9.24 -0.49
C LEU A 401 6.60 9.06 0.07
N LYS A 402 7.13 7.84 0.08
CA LYS A 402 8.54 7.56 0.45
C LYS A 402 9.53 8.26 -0.48
N GLY A 403 9.26 8.31 -1.78
CA GLY A 403 10.08 9.03 -2.76
C GLY A 403 10.16 10.53 -2.46
N VAL A 404 9.01 11.17 -2.22
CA VAL A 404 8.94 12.59 -1.81
C VAL A 404 9.63 12.81 -0.47
N TRP A 405 9.38 11.96 0.52
CA TRP A 405 10.03 12.03 1.83
C TRP A 405 11.56 11.91 1.75
N ALA A 406 12.07 10.97 0.95
CA ALA A 406 13.51 10.79 0.74
C ALA A 406 14.15 12.00 0.04
N ALA A 407 13.42 12.67 -0.86
CA ALA A 407 13.87 13.90 -1.50
C ALA A 407 13.94 15.08 -0.50
N VAL A 408 12.89 15.29 0.31
CA VAL A 408 12.84 16.37 1.31
C VAL A 408 13.89 16.18 2.41
N THR A 409 14.08 14.94 2.89
CA THR A 409 15.01 14.64 3.98
C THR A 409 16.47 14.44 3.53
N GLU A 410 16.80 14.63 2.24
CA GLU A 410 18.09 14.26 1.63
C GLU A 410 18.50 12.77 1.89
N GLY A 411 17.52 11.90 2.14
CA GLY A 411 17.75 10.51 2.57
C GLY A 411 18.26 10.36 4.01
N ALA A 412 18.31 11.44 4.81
CA ALA A 412 18.79 11.41 6.19
C ALA A 412 17.82 10.74 7.18
N ALA A 413 16.57 10.51 6.80
CA ALA A 413 15.57 9.79 7.58
C ALA A 413 14.67 8.91 6.70
N PRO A 414 14.51 7.61 7.01
CA PRO A 414 13.45 6.81 6.38
C PRO A 414 12.08 7.30 6.85
N LEU A 415 11.07 7.23 5.98
CA LEU A 415 9.68 7.53 6.36
C LEU A 415 9.23 6.54 7.45
N ARG A 416 8.91 7.04 8.65
CA ARG A 416 8.40 6.23 9.74
C ARG A 416 6.87 6.15 9.64
N TYR A 417 6.36 4.94 9.41
CA TYR A 417 4.94 4.63 9.34
C TYR A 417 4.64 3.31 10.08
N GLN A 418 3.37 3.00 10.25
CA GLN A 418 2.86 1.75 10.76
C GLN A 418 1.91 1.13 9.73
N ALA A 419 1.77 -0.20 9.74
CA ALA A 419 1.00 -0.93 8.74
C ALA A 419 -0.06 -1.84 9.37
N LEU A 420 -1.26 -1.81 8.79
CA LEU A 420 -2.24 -2.89 8.84
C LEU A 420 -2.31 -3.55 7.46
N GLY A 421 -3.29 -4.44 7.27
CA GLY A 421 -3.38 -5.30 6.10
C GLY A 421 -2.33 -6.41 6.16
N LYS A 422 -2.48 -7.43 5.33
CA LYS A 422 -1.43 -8.42 5.07
C LYS A 422 -0.24 -7.69 4.42
N PRO A 423 1.02 -8.03 4.73
CA PRO A 423 1.50 -9.11 5.61
C PRO A 423 1.60 -8.72 7.11
N SER A 424 1.00 -7.61 7.56
CA SER A 424 1.18 -7.11 8.94
C SER A 424 0.66 -8.08 9.98
N ARG A 425 1.55 -8.42 10.94
CA ARG A 425 1.25 -9.28 12.10
C ARG A 425 -0.06 -8.92 12.80
N ARG A 426 -0.36 -7.62 12.97
CA ARG A 426 -1.59 -7.15 13.65
C ARG A 426 -2.88 -7.60 12.96
N THR A 427 -2.86 -7.68 11.63
CA THR A 427 -4.01 -8.14 10.83
C THR A 427 -4.18 -9.65 10.90
N TYR A 428 -3.08 -10.40 10.99
CA TYR A 428 -3.12 -11.85 11.26
C TYR A 428 -3.54 -12.17 12.71
N GLU A 429 -3.10 -11.38 13.70
CA GLU A 429 -3.54 -11.50 15.10
C GLU A 429 -5.06 -11.29 15.21
N TYR A 430 -5.60 -10.25 14.58
CA TYR A 430 -7.05 -10.00 14.52
C TYR A 430 -7.81 -11.15 13.82
N ALA A 431 -7.29 -11.68 12.72
CA ALA A 431 -7.90 -12.82 12.02
C ALA A 431 -7.86 -14.11 12.85
N HIS A 432 -6.76 -14.35 13.56
CA HIS A 432 -6.59 -15.50 14.46
C HIS A 432 -7.56 -15.44 15.64
N GLU A 433 -7.72 -14.27 16.29
CA GLU A 433 -8.71 -14.08 17.35
C GLU A 433 -10.15 -14.38 16.88
N ARG A 434 -10.51 -13.99 15.65
CA ARG A 434 -11.82 -14.34 15.06
C ARG A 434 -11.97 -15.85 14.84
N LEU A 435 -10.95 -16.54 14.34
CA LEU A 435 -10.98 -18.00 14.16
C LEU A 435 -11.01 -18.78 15.49
N LEU A 436 -10.45 -18.23 16.56
CA LEU A 436 -10.53 -18.79 17.92
C LEU A 436 -11.92 -18.61 18.56
N ARG A 437 -12.63 -17.51 18.27
CA ARG A 437 -13.95 -17.16 18.84
C ARG A 437 -15.15 -17.62 18.01
N TYR A 438 -14.92 -18.15 16.81
CA TYR A 438 -15.89 -18.57 15.80
C TYR A 438 -17.19 -19.22 16.32
N ASP A 439 -17.11 -20.22 17.22
CA ASP A 439 -18.32 -20.90 17.72
C ASP A 439 -19.15 -20.02 18.67
N ALA A 440 -18.59 -19.03 19.36
CA ALA A 440 -19.35 -18.09 20.20
C ALA A 440 -20.20 -17.14 19.33
N ASP A 441 -19.59 -16.58 18.28
CA ASP A 441 -20.28 -15.72 17.30
C ASP A 441 -21.38 -16.50 16.53
N VAL A 442 -21.16 -17.79 16.24
CA VAL A 442 -22.11 -18.65 15.50
C VAL A 442 -23.24 -19.21 16.36
N LEU A 443 -22.99 -19.56 17.63
CA LEU A 443 -24.00 -20.15 18.52
C LEU A 443 -24.86 -19.10 19.25
N GLY A 444 -24.56 -17.81 19.11
CA GLY A 444 -25.25 -16.72 19.81
C GLY A 444 -25.03 -16.70 21.32
N GLN A 445 -24.21 -17.62 21.85
CA GLN A 445 -23.81 -17.65 23.24
C GLN A 445 -22.61 -16.71 23.39
N GLY A 446 -22.81 -15.58 24.08
CA GLY A 446 -21.76 -14.58 24.37
C GLY A 446 -20.69 -15.04 25.37
N GLY A 447 -20.23 -16.28 25.25
CA GLY A 447 -19.19 -16.88 26.08
C GLY A 447 -17.79 -16.54 25.60
N THR A 448 -16.86 -16.45 26.54
CA THR A 448 -15.43 -16.21 26.29
C THR A 448 -14.66 -17.46 25.84
N THR A 449 -15.37 -18.55 25.54
CA THR A 449 -14.81 -19.88 25.23
C THR A 449 -14.18 -19.91 23.84
N THR A 450 -12.88 -19.65 23.78
CA THR A 450 -12.06 -19.92 22.59
C THR A 450 -11.91 -21.43 22.36
N ARG A 451 -11.81 -21.85 21.10
CA ARG A 451 -11.41 -23.23 20.75
C ARG A 451 -10.03 -23.23 20.07
N PRO A 452 -9.06 -24.02 20.56
CA PRO A 452 -7.69 -23.99 20.04
C PRO A 452 -7.64 -24.34 18.55
N LEU A 453 -6.60 -23.85 17.89
CA LEU A 453 -6.27 -24.17 16.50
C LEU A 453 -4.92 -24.91 16.51
N ARG A 454 -4.84 -26.03 15.80
CA ARG A 454 -3.57 -26.65 15.42
C ARG A 454 -3.02 -25.97 14.18
N ARG A 455 -3.88 -25.63 13.22
CA ARG A 455 -3.48 -25.14 11.91
C ARG A 455 -4.50 -24.19 11.26
N VAL A 456 -4.00 -23.19 10.53
CA VAL A 456 -4.78 -22.30 9.68
C VAL A 456 -4.16 -22.30 8.27
N TYR A 457 -4.96 -22.57 7.25
CA TYR A 457 -4.54 -22.51 5.85
C TYR A 457 -4.88 -21.13 5.27
N MET A 458 -3.86 -20.31 5.02
CA MET A 458 -3.99 -19.04 4.29
C MET A 458 -3.95 -19.33 2.79
N ILE A 459 -5.05 -19.05 2.09
CA ILE A 459 -5.18 -19.23 0.64
C ILE A 459 -5.19 -17.84 -0.01
N GLY A 460 -4.17 -17.59 -0.85
CA GLY A 460 -3.85 -16.26 -1.38
C GLY A 460 -3.27 -16.30 -2.79
N ASP A 461 -3.18 -15.15 -3.44
CA ASP A 461 -2.65 -14.99 -4.80
C ASP A 461 -1.38 -14.13 -4.88
N ASN A 462 -1.01 -13.46 -3.78
CA ASN A 462 0.02 -12.44 -3.71
C ASN A 462 1.18 -12.86 -2.76
N PRO A 463 2.37 -13.21 -3.28
CA PRO A 463 3.48 -13.72 -2.47
C PRO A 463 3.95 -12.75 -1.39
N GLU A 464 4.07 -11.45 -1.71
CA GLU A 464 4.47 -10.38 -0.80
C GLU A 464 3.48 -10.13 0.36
N SER A 465 2.24 -10.63 0.24
CA SER A 465 1.13 -10.27 1.12
C SER A 465 0.58 -11.48 1.86
N ASP A 466 -0.06 -12.42 1.15
CA ASP A 466 -0.72 -13.59 1.75
C ASP A 466 0.29 -14.61 2.26
N ILE A 467 1.21 -14.97 1.38
CA ILE A 467 2.18 -16.05 1.59
C ILE A 467 3.23 -15.59 2.59
N ARG A 468 3.76 -14.38 2.39
CA ARG A 468 4.62 -13.70 3.36
C ARG A 468 3.95 -13.58 4.73
N GLY A 469 2.73 -13.07 4.80
CA GLY A 469 2.03 -12.81 6.06
C GLY A 469 1.80 -14.09 6.86
N ALA A 470 1.36 -15.17 6.20
CA ALA A 470 1.20 -16.47 6.84
C ALA A 470 2.55 -17.07 7.28
N ASN A 471 3.59 -16.99 6.44
CA ASN A 471 4.93 -17.50 6.75
C ASN A 471 5.64 -16.74 7.89
N GLU A 472 5.37 -15.43 8.05
CA GLU A 472 5.93 -14.59 9.13
C GLU A 472 5.07 -14.64 10.41
N PHE A 473 3.85 -15.17 10.36
CA PHE A 473 2.93 -15.16 11.51
C PHE A 473 3.04 -16.39 12.41
N ALA A 474 3.67 -16.20 13.58
CA ALA A 474 3.61 -17.11 14.71
C ALA A 474 2.66 -16.57 15.81
N PRO A 475 1.45 -17.13 15.99
CA PRO A 475 0.59 -16.84 17.14
C PRO A 475 1.13 -17.47 18.43
N GLY A 476 0.77 -16.89 19.58
CA GLY A 476 1.29 -17.29 20.89
C GLY A 476 0.73 -18.61 21.45
N ASP A 477 -0.30 -19.18 20.83
CA ASP A 477 -0.91 -20.46 21.19
C ASP A 477 -0.27 -21.67 20.49
N GLY A 478 0.67 -21.43 19.57
CA GLY A 478 1.37 -22.47 18.81
C GLY A 478 0.64 -22.97 17.56
N ALA A 479 -0.49 -22.35 17.18
CA ALA A 479 -1.18 -22.69 15.94
C ALA A 479 -0.31 -22.39 14.71
N GLN A 480 -0.25 -23.33 13.76
CA GLN A 480 0.58 -23.20 12.56
C GLN A 480 -0.19 -22.50 11.44
N TRP A 481 0.33 -21.39 10.91
CA TRP A 481 -0.19 -20.81 9.67
C TRP A 481 0.60 -21.37 8.48
N GLU A 482 -0.13 -21.96 7.53
CA GLU A 482 0.40 -22.65 6.35
C GLU A 482 -0.14 -21.95 5.10
N SER A 483 0.71 -21.78 4.08
CA SER A 483 0.43 -20.86 2.98
C SER A 483 0.21 -21.60 1.64
N ILE A 484 -0.90 -21.31 0.99
CA ILE A 484 -1.31 -21.92 -0.29
C ILE A 484 -1.46 -20.80 -1.32
N LEU A 485 -0.64 -20.87 -2.37
CA LEU A 485 -0.64 -19.91 -3.46
C LEU A 485 -1.49 -20.41 -4.63
N VAL A 486 -2.50 -19.66 -5.04
CA VAL A 486 -3.33 -19.95 -6.23
C VAL A 486 -2.77 -19.24 -7.47
N ARG A 487 -3.02 -19.79 -8.66
CA ARG A 487 -2.63 -19.18 -9.95
C ARG A 487 -3.69 -18.24 -10.54
N THR A 488 -4.82 -18.04 -9.85
CA THR A 488 -5.94 -17.22 -10.34
C THR A 488 -5.75 -15.70 -10.18
N GLY A 489 -4.59 -15.21 -9.73
CA GLY A 489 -4.42 -13.79 -9.39
C GLY A 489 -3.07 -13.16 -9.71
N VAL A 490 -2.53 -12.40 -8.75
CA VAL A 490 -1.32 -11.56 -8.84
C VAL A 490 -0.09 -12.35 -9.27
N PHE A 491 0.17 -13.51 -8.64
CA PHE A 491 1.30 -14.37 -9.02
C PHE A 491 1.08 -15.04 -10.38
N GLN A 492 1.96 -14.73 -11.32
CA GLN A 492 2.14 -15.45 -12.58
C GLN A 492 3.65 -15.64 -12.78
N PRO A 493 4.16 -16.87 -13.03
CA PRO A 493 5.56 -17.08 -13.36
C PRO A 493 5.99 -16.29 -14.60
N THR A 494 7.09 -15.54 -14.49
CA THR A 494 7.65 -14.70 -15.56
C THR A 494 9.15 -14.94 -15.73
N LEU A 495 9.75 -14.39 -16.78
CA LEU A 495 11.22 -14.40 -16.95
C LEU A 495 11.97 -13.55 -15.91
N GLN A 496 11.29 -12.58 -15.28
CA GLN A 496 11.87 -11.75 -14.21
C GLN A 496 11.68 -12.40 -12.83
N GLU A 497 10.55 -13.09 -12.65
CA GLU A 497 10.17 -13.78 -11.42
C GLU A 497 9.52 -15.13 -11.75
N PRO A 498 10.34 -16.19 -11.92
CA PRO A 498 9.85 -17.52 -12.29
C PRO A 498 9.29 -18.32 -11.10
N GLU A 499 9.65 -17.92 -9.89
CA GLU A 499 9.30 -18.54 -8.60
C GLU A 499 8.91 -17.41 -7.63
N PRO A 500 7.94 -17.61 -6.73
CA PRO A 500 7.52 -16.57 -5.79
C PRO A 500 8.63 -16.28 -4.76
N ARG A 501 8.93 -15.00 -4.51
CA ARG A 501 9.94 -14.56 -3.51
C ARG A 501 9.73 -15.17 -2.13
N TYR A 502 8.47 -15.22 -1.70
CA TYR A 502 8.05 -15.92 -0.48
C TYR A 502 7.48 -17.27 -0.88
N LYS A 503 8.17 -18.34 -0.48
CA LYS A 503 7.79 -19.70 -0.85
C LYS A 503 6.55 -20.15 -0.09
N PRO A 504 5.46 -20.55 -0.77
CA PRO A 504 4.31 -21.16 -0.12
C PRO A 504 4.59 -22.62 0.24
N THR A 505 3.74 -23.19 1.10
CA THR A 505 3.71 -24.64 1.37
C THR A 505 3.35 -25.44 0.11
N VAL A 506 2.46 -24.91 -0.73
CA VAL A 506 2.14 -25.46 -2.07
C VAL A 506 1.68 -24.36 -3.03
N ILE A 507 1.84 -24.58 -4.34
CA ILE A 507 1.20 -23.79 -5.40
C ILE A 507 0.18 -24.68 -6.11
N VAL A 508 -1.06 -24.21 -6.21
CA VAL A 508 -2.21 -24.89 -6.84
C VAL A 508 -2.86 -23.98 -7.87
N ASP A 509 -3.73 -24.52 -8.72
CA ASP A 509 -4.30 -23.74 -9.82
C ASP A 509 -5.40 -22.78 -9.34
N ASP A 510 -6.34 -23.23 -8.50
CA ASP A 510 -7.37 -22.37 -7.90
C ASP A 510 -7.71 -22.66 -6.41
N VAL A 511 -8.65 -21.88 -5.87
CA VAL A 511 -9.12 -21.97 -4.47
C VAL A 511 -9.82 -23.28 -4.11
N VAL A 512 -10.39 -23.99 -5.09
CA VAL A 512 -11.04 -25.29 -4.86
C VAL A 512 -9.96 -26.36 -4.69
N ASP A 513 -8.93 -26.35 -5.54
CA ASP A 513 -7.77 -27.24 -5.39
C ASP A 513 -6.97 -26.95 -4.12
N ALA A 514 -6.90 -25.69 -3.69
CA ALA A 514 -6.31 -25.31 -2.39
C ALA A 514 -6.97 -26.03 -1.21
N VAL A 515 -8.31 -26.08 -1.20
CA VAL A 515 -9.09 -26.73 -0.14
C VAL A 515 -9.01 -28.26 -0.25
N VAL A 516 -9.06 -28.82 -1.46
CA VAL A 516 -8.84 -30.26 -1.69
C VAL A 516 -7.44 -30.67 -1.19
N TRP A 517 -6.41 -29.88 -1.48
CA TRP A 517 -5.05 -30.15 -1.01
C TRP A 517 -4.94 -30.04 0.52
N ALA A 518 -5.51 -28.98 1.12
CA ALA A 518 -5.48 -28.80 2.57
C ALA A 518 -6.15 -29.97 3.31
N LEU A 519 -7.34 -30.38 2.88
CA LEU A 519 -8.06 -31.53 3.47
C LEU A 519 -7.29 -32.86 3.30
N ARG A 520 -6.63 -33.06 2.15
CA ARG A 520 -5.74 -34.22 1.93
C ARG A 520 -4.49 -34.17 2.81
N ASN A 521 -3.93 -32.98 3.09
CA ASN A 521 -2.81 -32.80 4.00
C ASN A 521 -3.21 -33.09 5.48
N GLU A 522 -4.50 -33.02 5.81
CA GLU A 522 -5.08 -33.52 7.06
C GLU A 522 -5.49 -35.01 7.02
N GLY A 523 -5.16 -35.73 5.94
CA GLY A 523 -5.43 -37.16 5.79
C GLY A 523 -6.84 -37.52 5.29
N ALA A 524 -7.65 -36.56 4.84
CA ALA A 524 -8.96 -36.85 4.28
C ALA A 524 -8.88 -37.25 2.80
N ASP A 525 -9.45 -38.40 2.44
CA ASP A 525 -9.60 -38.81 1.03
C ASP A 525 -10.78 -38.08 0.37
N VAL A 526 -10.48 -36.91 -0.21
CA VAL A 526 -11.45 -36.05 -0.88
C VAL A 526 -11.02 -35.76 -2.32
N SER A 527 -11.99 -35.44 -3.18
CA SER A 527 -11.75 -35.03 -4.57
C SER A 527 -12.35 -33.65 -4.87
N ARG A 528 -11.98 -33.05 -6.00
CA ARG A 528 -12.60 -31.81 -6.49
C ARG A 528 -14.10 -32.00 -6.73
N ASP A 529 -14.50 -33.09 -7.37
CA ASP A 529 -15.91 -33.40 -7.65
C ASP A 529 -16.72 -33.63 -6.36
N TRP A 530 -16.11 -34.18 -5.31
CA TRP A 530 -16.73 -34.31 -4.00
C TRP A 530 -16.91 -32.94 -3.32
N LEU A 531 -15.89 -32.08 -3.38
CA LEU A 531 -15.95 -30.73 -2.78
C LEU A 531 -16.96 -29.82 -3.50
N LEU A 532 -17.19 -30.08 -4.80
CA LEU A 532 -18.19 -29.40 -5.62
C LEU A 532 -19.56 -30.11 -5.68
N SER A 533 -19.72 -31.25 -4.99
CA SER A 533 -21.03 -31.89 -4.87
C SER A 533 -21.93 -31.04 -3.97
N LYS A 534 -23.24 -31.04 -4.28
CA LYS A 534 -24.25 -30.56 -3.33
C LYS A 534 -24.27 -31.40 -2.05
#